data_AF-A0A091AG94-F1
#
_entry.id   AF-A0A091AG94-F1
#
_cell.length_a   1.000
_cell.length_b   1.000
_cell.length_c   1.000
_cell.angle_alpha   90.00
_cell.angle_beta   90.00
_cell.angle_gamma   90.00
#
_symmetry.space_group_name_H-M   'P 1'
#
loop_
_entity.id
_entity.type
_entity.pdbx_description
1 polymer ?
#
loop_
_entity_poly.entity_id
_entity_poly.type
_entity_poly.pdbx_seq_one_letter_code
_entity_poly.pdbx_strand_id
1 'polypeptide(L)'
;HTLSQFDMDSRPLLPMILAGQNNLMDNLMFHASRPLASRILGKSHLEGLKYKDMAGYIKHHLKIAGVKEQLFPDEAILAIHQGSGGLLRRANLLAKGALIGAAREKCQVVSPEHVRIAASEIM
;
A
#
# COMPACT_ATOMS: atom_id res chain seq x y z
N HIS A 1 -51.15 -2.04 -12.86
CA HIS A 1 -50.49 -0.78 -13.27
C HIS A 1 -49.00 -1.00 -13.34
N THR A 2 -48.54 -1.37 -14.55
CA THR A 2 -47.13 -1.53 -14.90
C THR A 2 -46.48 -0.15 -14.94
N LEU A 3 -45.72 0.20 -13.90
CA LEU A 3 -44.95 1.43 -13.87
C LEU A 3 -43.59 1.15 -14.52
N SER A 4 -43.49 1.55 -15.78
CA SER A 4 -42.27 1.95 -16.50
C SER A 4 -40.97 1.30 -16.00
N GLN A 5 -40.62 0.13 -16.55
CA GLN A 5 -39.22 -0.30 -16.63
C GLN A 5 -38.48 0.74 -17.48
N PHE A 6 -37.83 1.69 -16.81
CA PHE A 6 -36.92 2.62 -17.46
C PHE A 6 -35.67 1.84 -17.85
N ASP A 7 -35.34 1.84 -19.15
CA ASP A 7 -34.09 1.30 -19.71
C ASP A 7 -32.82 1.95 -19.12
N MET A 8 -32.95 2.94 -18.23
CA MET A 8 -31.87 3.54 -17.44
C MET A 8 -31.46 2.73 -16.20
N ASP A 9 -32.27 1.79 -15.70
CA ASP A 9 -31.93 0.98 -14.52
C ASP A 9 -30.96 -0.18 -14.82
N SER A 10 -30.68 -0.44 -16.10
CA SER A 10 -29.94 -1.64 -16.54
C SER A 10 -28.43 -1.41 -16.70
N ARG A 11 -27.92 -0.20 -16.43
CA ARG A 11 -26.49 0.11 -16.52
C ARG A 11 -26.00 0.62 -15.18
N PRO A 12 -24.93 0.05 -14.58
CA PRO A 12 -24.31 0.63 -13.41
C PRO A 12 -23.73 2.00 -13.80
N LEU A 13 -24.47 3.06 -13.52
CA LEU A 13 -24.13 4.45 -13.91
C LEU A 13 -22.93 5.00 -13.12
N LEU A 14 -22.60 4.40 -11.97
CA LEU A 14 -21.51 4.86 -11.11
C LEU A 14 -20.76 3.68 -10.46
N PRO A 15 -19.54 3.36 -10.91
CA PRO A 15 -18.67 2.47 -10.14
C PRO A 15 -18.24 3.18 -8.84
N MET A 16 -18.47 2.53 -7.70
CA MET A 16 -18.12 3.04 -6.38
C MET A 16 -17.11 2.12 -5.71
N ILE A 17 -16.03 2.69 -5.17
CA ILE A 17 -15.04 1.98 -4.36
C ILE A 17 -15.16 2.48 -2.93
N LEU A 18 -15.44 1.57 -1.99
CA LEU A 18 -15.46 1.86 -0.56
C LEU A 18 -14.15 1.37 0.05
N ALA A 19 -13.42 2.27 0.71
CA ALA A 19 -12.17 1.96 1.39
C ALA A 19 -12.19 2.53 2.82
N GLY A 20 -11.65 1.76 3.78
CA GLY A 20 -11.63 2.13 5.18
C GLY A 20 -10.94 1.08 6.03
N GLN A 21 -10.90 1.32 7.35
CA GLN A 21 -10.41 0.35 8.33
C GLN A 21 -11.40 -0.81 8.51
N ASN A 22 -11.03 -1.85 9.26
CA ASN A 22 -11.87 -3.04 9.48
C ASN A 22 -13.30 -2.68 9.95
N ASN A 23 -13.45 -1.62 10.75
CA ASN A 23 -14.74 -1.11 11.22
C ASN A 23 -15.73 -0.76 10.08
N LEU A 24 -15.24 -0.45 8.87
CA LEU A 24 -16.10 -0.19 7.72
C LEU A 24 -16.90 -1.45 7.37
N MET A 25 -16.28 -2.63 7.45
CA MET A 25 -16.96 -3.89 7.19
C MET A 25 -17.99 -4.17 8.29
N ASP A 26 -17.66 -3.93 9.55
CA ASP A 26 -18.58 -4.12 10.67
C ASP A 26 -19.81 -3.21 10.53
N ASN A 27 -19.60 -1.95 10.14
CA ASN A 27 -20.67 -1.00 9.86
C ASN A 27 -21.56 -1.42 8.69
N LEU A 28 -20.99 -2.08 7.67
CA LEU A 28 -21.74 -2.61 6.52
C LEU A 28 -22.53 -3.89 6.86
N MET A 29 -22.12 -4.62 7.90
CA MET A 29 -22.81 -5.83 8.36
C MET A 29 -23.97 -5.52 9.34
N PHE A 30 -24.10 -4.27 9.79
CA PHE A 30 -25.21 -3.83 10.64
C PHE A 30 -26.57 -3.96 9.93
N HIS A 31 -27.64 -4.23 10.69
CA HIS A 31 -28.96 -4.52 10.11
C HIS A 31 -29.49 -3.40 9.19
N ALA A 32 -29.20 -2.14 9.51
CA ALA A 32 -29.63 -0.99 8.72
C ALA A 32 -28.92 -0.85 7.36
N SER A 33 -27.72 -1.42 7.20
CA SER A 33 -26.88 -1.28 6.01
C SER A 33 -26.87 -2.52 5.11
N ARG A 34 -27.56 -3.60 5.51
CA ARG A 34 -27.67 -4.86 4.73
C ARG A 34 -28.10 -4.67 3.25
N PRO A 35 -29.06 -3.78 2.90
CA PRO A 35 -29.44 -3.58 1.49
C PRO A 35 -28.31 -2.98 0.63
N LEU A 36 -27.40 -2.22 1.23
CA LEU A 36 -26.23 -1.68 0.56
C LEU A 36 -25.12 -2.75 0.48
N ALA A 37 -24.90 -3.49 1.57
CA ALA A 37 -23.88 -4.54 1.63
C ALA A 37 -24.14 -5.67 0.62
N SER A 38 -25.40 -6.00 0.32
CA SER A 38 -25.75 -7.01 -0.69
C SER A 38 -25.41 -6.59 -2.13
N ARG A 39 -25.14 -5.31 -2.38
CA ARG A 39 -24.75 -4.76 -3.69
C ARG A 39 -23.23 -4.67 -3.87
N ILE A 40 -22.44 -5.04 -2.86
CA ILE A 40 -20.97 -5.02 -2.93
C ILE A 40 -20.50 -6.32 -3.60
N LEU A 41 -20.03 -6.21 -4.83
CA LEU A 41 -19.61 -7.35 -5.66
C LEU A 41 -18.25 -7.93 -5.26
N GLY A 42 -17.39 -7.15 -4.60
CA GLY A 42 -16.04 -7.56 -4.25
C GLY A 42 -15.60 -6.98 -2.92
N LYS A 43 -14.96 -7.82 -2.10
CA LYS A 43 -14.34 -7.45 -0.83
C LYS A 43 -12.90 -7.93 -0.86
N SER A 44 -11.96 -7.05 -0.56
CA SER A 44 -10.54 -7.40 -0.45
C SER A 44 -9.97 -6.73 0.80
N HIS A 45 -9.20 -7.49 1.56
CA HIS A 45 -8.35 -6.95 2.61
C HIS A 45 -6.96 -6.67 2.02
N LEU A 46 -6.43 -5.47 2.25
CA LEU A 46 -5.08 -5.14 1.82
C LEU A 46 -4.10 -5.65 2.87
N GLU A 47 -3.50 -6.81 2.60
CA GLU A 47 -2.43 -7.36 3.41
C GLU A 47 -1.09 -6.67 3.11
N GLY A 48 -0.14 -6.81 4.03
CA GLY A 48 1.23 -6.39 3.79
C GLY A 48 1.82 -7.11 2.58
N LEU A 49 2.60 -6.40 1.77
CA LEU A 49 3.27 -6.98 0.62
C LEU A 49 4.21 -8.11 1.04
N LYS A 50 4.34 -9.12 0.17
CA LYS A 50 5.41 -10.11 0.28
C LYS A 50 6.74 -9.49 -0.14
N TYR A 51 7.84 -10.12 0.26
CA TYR A 51 9.18 -9.63 -0.06
C TYR A 51 9.40 -9.37 -1.57
N LYS A 52 8.97 -10.30 -2.42
CA LYS A 52 9.11 -10.17 -3.90
C LYS A 52 8.38 -8.93 -4.42
N ASP A 53 7.17 -8.68 -3.93
CA ASP A 53 6.37 -7.52 -4.33
C ASP A 53 6.97 -6.23 -3.77
N MET A 54 7.55 -6.27 -2.56
CA MET A 54 8.28 -5.14 -1.98
C MET A 54 9.53 -4.77 -2.80
N ALA A 55 10.30 -5.76 -3.25
CA ALA A 55 11.45 -5.53 -4.13
C ALA A 55 11.01 -4.89 -5.46
N GLY A 56 9.94 -5.42 -6.06
CA GLY A 56 9.33 -4.84 -7.27
C GLY A 56 8.82 -3.42 -7.04
N TYR A 57 8.19 -3.17 -5.89
CA TYR A 57 7.67 -1.87 -5.48
C TYR A 57 8.78 -0.82 -5.37
N ILE A 58 9.84 -1.11 -4.61
CA ILE A 58 10.98 -0.18 -4.44
C ILE A 58 11.65 0.07 -5.79
N LYS A 59 11.91 -0.98 -6.58
CA LYS A 59 12.52 -0.85 -7.91
C LYS A 59 11.67 -0.01 -8.86
N HIS A 60 10.35 -0.17 -8.81
CA HIS A 60 9.42 0.64 -9.61
C HIS A 60 9.47 2.12 -9.21
N HIS A 61 9.47 2.41 -7.90
CA HIS A 61 9.58 3.77 -7.40
C HIS A 61 10.90 4.45 -7.78
N LEU A 62 12.03 3.73 -7.70
CA LEU A 62 13.33 4.22 -8.17
C LEU A 62 13.31 4.53 -9.67
N LYS A 63 12.68 3.66 -10.47
CA LYS A 63 12.54 3.86 -11.91
C LYS A 63 11.74 5.13 -12.23
N ILE A 64 10.64 5.39 -11.50
CA ILE A 64 9.86 6.63 -11.65
C ILE A 64 10.72 7.86 -11.31
N ALA A 65 11.56 7.77 -10.29
CA ALA A 65 12.49 8.82 -9.91
C ALA A 65 13.67 9.01 -10.89
N GLY A 66 13.75 8.21 -11.96
CA GLY A 66 14.82 8.29 -12.97
C GLY A 66 16.15 7.65 -12.53
N VAL A 67 16.15 6.94 -11.41
CA VAL A 67 17.35 6.27 -10.89
C VAL A 67 17.63 5.01 -11.71
N LYS A 68 18.85 4.91 -12.26
CA LYS A 68 19.32 3.75 -13.03
C LYS A 68 20.24 2.84 -12.21
N GLU A 69 20.78 3.35 -11.11
CA GLU A 69 21.70 2.67 -10.22
C GLU A 69 20.95 1.83 -9.18
N GLN A 70 21.59 0.77 -8.70
CA GLN A 70 21.04 -0.05 -7.64
C GLN A 70 21.35 0.59 -6.28
N LEU A 71 20.50 1.54 -5.86
CA LEU A 71 20.64 2.21 -4.56
C LEU A 71 20.28 1.30 -3.38
N PHE A 72 19.42 0.29 -3.60
CA PHE A 72 18.98 -0.65 -2.57
C PHE A 72 19.40 -2.07 -2.94
N PRO A 73 20.38 -2.66 -2.24
CA PRO A 73 20.72 -4.08 -2.33
C PRO A 73 19.64 -4.93 -1.65
N ASP A 74 19.65 -6.23 -1.94
CA ASP A 74 18.61 -7.16 -1.46
C ASP A 74 18.52 -7.21 0.08
N GLU A 75 19.63 -7.04 0.79
CA GLU A 75 19.63 -6.99 2.26
C GLU A 75 18.90 -5.74 2.80
N ALA A 76 19.07 -4.58 2.14
CA ALA A 76 18.37 -3.35 2.52
C ALA A 76 16.87 -3.45 2.23
N ILE A 77 16.50 -4.06 1.09
CA ILE A 77 15.09 -4.33 0.76
C ILE A 77 14.48 -5.29 1.79
N LEU A 78 15.22 -6.31 2.22
CA LEU A 78 14.76 -7.24 3.25
C LEU A 78 14.56 -6.53 4.58
N ALA A 79 15.49 -5.67 5.00
CA ALA A 79 15.36 -4.86 6.21
C ALA A 79 14.13 -3.94 6.15
N ILE A 80 13.86 -3.32 4.99
CA ILE A 80 12.67 -2.49 4.79
C ILE A 80 11.40 -3.34 4.88
N HIS A 81 11.36 -4.51 4.24
CA HIS A 81 10.22 -5.42 4.28
C HIS A 81 9.89 -5.85 5.71
N GLN A 82 10.90 -6.28 6.46
CA GLN A 82 10.75 -6.70 7.87
C GLN A 82 10.35 -5.52 8.76
N GLY A 83 11.01 -4.37 8.64
CA GLY A 83 10.73 -3.18 9.47
C GLY A 83 9.36 -2.53 9.17
N SER A 84 8.84 -2.71 7.96
CA SER A 84 7.53 -2.21 7.57
C SER A 84 6.38 -3.19 7.84
N GLY A 85 6.66 -4.48 8.02
CA GLY A 85 5.65 -5.53 8.01
C GLY A 85 4.93 -5.66 6.67
N GLY A 86 5.59 -5.30 5.56
CA GLY A 86 4.98 -5.26 4.22
C GLY A 86 4.05 -4.06 3.97
N LEU A 87 3.85 -3.17 4.95
CA LEU A 87 2.99 -2.00 4.79
C LEU A 87 3.68 -0.90 3.97
N LEU A 88 3.14 -0.60 2.79
CA LEU A 88 3.67 0.39 1.84
C LEU A 88 4.03 1.73 2.47
N ARG A 89 3.14 2.30 3.30
CA ARG A 89 3.39 3.59 3.95
C ARG A 89 4.63 3.56 4.86
N ARG A 90 4.81 2.48 5.62
CA ARG A 90 5.98 2.31 6.50
C ARG A 90 7.22 2.03 5.67
N ALA A 91 7.11 1.21 4.63
CA ALA A 91 8.22 0.92 3.73
C ALA A 91 8.79 2.19 3.08
N ASN A 92 7.92 3.09 2.61
CA ASN A 92 8.34 4.39 2.06
C ASN A 92 9.06 5.26 3.07
N LEU A 93 8.57 5.29 4.31
CA LEU A 93 9.19 6.09 5.37
C LEU A 93 10.58 5.56 5.71
N LEU A 94 10.71 4.23 5.85
CA LEU A 94 12.00 3.56 6.07
C LEU A 94 12.96 3.78 4.89
N ALA A 95 12.50 3.59 3.65
CA ALA A 95 13.33 3.79 2.46
C ALA A 95 13.83 5.23 2.35
N LYS A 96 12.96 6.23 2.60
CA LYS A 96 13.34 7.64 2.61
C LYS A 96 14.35 7.94 3.71
N GLY A 97 14.11 7.47 4.93
CA GLY A 97 15.04 7.66 6.05
C GLY A 97 16.39 7.01 5.77
N ALA A 98 16.40 5.81 5.20
CA ALA A 98 17.62 5.08 4.86
C ALA A 98 18.43 5.79 3.74
N LEU A 99 17.76 6.40 2.76
CA LEU A 99 18.42 7.24 1.75
C LEU A 99 19.05 8.49 2.37
N ILE A 100 18.36 9.14 3.32
CA ILE A 100 18.90 10.29 4.04
C ILE A 100 20.12 9.87 4.87
N GLY A 101 20.07 8.72 5.55
CA GLY A 101 21.20 8.14 6.27
C GLY A 101 22.40 7.89 5.37
N ALA A 102 22.19 7.18 4.25
CA ALA A 102 23.24 6.91 3.26
C ALA A 102 23.86 8.22 2.72
N ALA A 103 23.04 9.22 2.41
CA ALA A 103 23.51 10.50 1.91
C ALA A 103 24.36 11.26 2.94
N ARG A 104 24.01 11.19 4.24
CA ARG A 104 24.81 11.78 5.33
C ARG A 104 26.20 11.14 5.44
N GLU A 105 26.29 9.84 5.20
CA GLU A 105 27.55 9.08 5.18
C GLU A 105 28.30 9.16 3.85
N LYS A 106 27.74 9.89 2.86
CA LYS A 106 28.25 9.96 1.47
C LYS A 106 28.33 8.59 0.78
N CYS A 107 27.48 7.66 1.21
CA CYS A 107 27.32 6.35 0.60
C CYS A 107 26.31 6.44 -0.57
N GLN A 108 26.68 5.90 -1.72
CA GLN A 108 25.79 5.77 -2.88
C GLN A 108 24.75 4.66 -2.70
N VAL A 109 25.06 3.66 -1.87
CA VAL A 109 24.23 2.46 -1.67
C VAL A 109 23.71 2.44 -0.24
N VAL A 110 22.43 2.12 -0.09
CA VAL A 110 21.77 1.97 1.21
C VAL A 110 22.16 0.63 1.83
N SER A 111 22.64 0.65 3.08
CA SER A 111 22.89 -0.55 3.86
C SER A 111 21.68 -0.90 4.76
N PRO A 112 21.59 -2.14 5.26
CA PRO A 112 20.61 -2.51 6.29
C PRO A 112 20.69 -1.64 7.55
N GLU A 113 21.88 -1.12 7.87
CA GLU A 113 22.10 -0.25 9.02
C GLU A 113 21.40 1.09 8.87
N HIS A 114 21.44 1.71 7.69
CA HIS A 114 20.69 2.94 7.44
C HIS A 114 19.18 2.73 7.63
N VAL A 115 18.67 1.55 7.26
CA VAL A 115 17.26 1.17 7.47
C VAL A 115 16.95 1.01 8.96
N ARG A 116 17.85 0.39 9.72
CA ARG A 116 17.70 0.19 11.16
C ARG A 116 17.71 1.53 11.93
N ILE A 117 18.62 2.42 11.57
CA ILE A 117 18.68 3.78 12.12
C ILE A 117 17.38 4.53 11.79
N ALA A 118 16.94 4.50 10.52
CA ALA A 118 15.67 5.10 10.12
C ALA A 118 14.49 4.54 10.91
N ALA A 119 14.45 3.23 11.18
CA ALA A 119 13.40 2.61 11.98
C ALA A 119 13.37 3.12 13.43
N SER A 120 14.54 3.39 14.03
CA SER A 120 14.64 3.93 15.39
C SER A 120 14.22 5.40 15.51
N GLU A 121 14.28 6.19 14.43
CA GLU A 121 13.85 7.60 14.42
C GLU A 121 12.33 7.75 14.23
N ILE A 122 11.66 6.69 13.75
CA ILE A 122 10.23 6.70 13.39
C ILE A 122 9.34 6.14 14.52
N MET A 123 9.89 5.28 15.37
CA MET A 123 9.21 4.66 16.52
C MET A 123 9.43 5.46 17.80
#